data_AF-A0A8T4EJZ0-F1
#
_entry.id   AF-A0A8T4EJZ0-F1
#
_cell.length_a   1.000
_cell.length_b   1.000
_cell.length_c   1.000
_cell.angle_alpha   90.00
_cell.angle_beta   90.00
_cell.angle_gamma   90.00
#
_symmetry.space_group_name_H-M   'P 1'
#
loop_
_entity.id
_entity.type
_entity.pdbx_description
1 polymer ?
#
loop_
_entity_poly.entity_id
_entity_poly.type
_entity_poly.pdbx_seq_one_letter_code
_entity_poly.pdbx_strand_id
1 'polypeptide(L)'
;MNKLIIVLIAVMLAAVQAGAQEAKEGKMALLAVREVDGSYEGSPAELSLIITPGTGRVFIESFPLTKIDTQISTRFAKEIVCSRFEGNCNDYDFFYTIRAKSTIVGGPSAGAAASVLTLALLEDLPMDQSVALTGTINSGELVGPVGGIVQKIEAASDIGIEMVLIPEGERFVEMGNKTVDVFEYGEELGIKVVEVQDLREAMFYFTGRLYERKRGDVSVDETYSEVMRELAEMLCERNKELASEAKETEGYEEIIRSAENLTRQAEEAGGEGNYYTMASRCFGANINTRYAILLSENYTENEINDMIAHAGNETDKFEESIPDYVTLTDLQSYSLVRERLDEARAHLESSSLLLSEGLVEDAVYQLTYGVERLYSAESWSKFIGKGSIELSLMEEDLEASCLSKLGEAEERYEYVNLFFPQALAGTRADLDMAYEKLENREYELCIFKASKAKAEANTLLSVLGVDEERVEDLLQAKLDATKENIIEQTEKGFFPIVGYSYYEYANSLKESDAYSSLLYSEYALELSNIDIYFDRHESSLPDEIKKPLIPLLFLLAGLLTGFAIAMSLSRRIYRKRRIIIRRKKR
;
A
#
# COMPACT_ATOMS: atom_id res chain seq x y z
N MET A 1 -46.00 -39.73 -1.96
CA MET A 1 -45.33 -38.52 -2.47
C MET A 1 -44.58 -38.91 -3.73
N ASN A 2 -44.65 -38.12 -4.81
CA ASN A 2 -43.95 -38.45 -6.05
C ASN A 2 -42.45 -38.27 -5.83
N LYS A 3 -41.59 -39.25 -6.20
CA LYS A 3 -40.13 -39.17 -6.01
C LYS A 3 -39.53 -37.86 -6.54
N LEU A 4 -40.12 -37.31 -7.61
CA LEU A 4 -39.75 -36.04 -8.22
C LEU A 4 -39.89 -34.82 -7.29
N ILE A 5 -40.90 -34.81 -6.40
CA ILE A 5 -41.12 -33.70 -5.46
C ILE A 5 -40.07 -33.72 -4.34
N ILE A 6 -39.65 -34.91 -3.92
CA ILE A 6 -38.60 -35.07 -2.92
C ILE A 6 -37.25 -34.62 -3.50
N VAL A 7 -36.97 -34.96 -4.75
CA VAL A 7 -35.76 -34.50 -5.46
C VAL A 7 -35.76 -32.98 -5.64
N LEU A 8 -36.88 -32.37 -6.02
CA LEU A 8 -36.99 -30.91 -6.17
C LEU A 8 -36.82 -30.15 -4.84
N ILE A 9 -37.39 -30.67 -3.75
CA ILE A 9 -37.21 -30.10 -2.41
C ILE A 9 -35.75 -30.26 -1.95
N ALA A 10 -35.12 -31.39 -2.19
CA ALA A 10 -33.71 -31.61 -1.87
C ALA A 10 -32.78 -30.68 -2.67
N VAL A 11 -33.08 -30.47 -3.97
CA VAL A 11 -32.34 -29.53 -4.82
C VAL A 11 -32.56 -28.08 -4.38
N MET A 12 -33.79 -27.69 -3.99
CA MET A 12 -34.02 -26.36 -3.42
C MET A 12 -33.30 -26.16 -2.09
N LEU A 13 -33.33 -27.13 -1.18
CA LEU A 13 -32.62 -27.05 0.10
C LEU A 13 -31.10 -26.96 -0.10
N ALA A 14 -30.55 -27.73 -1.05
CA ALA A 14 -29.14 -27.63 -1.42
C ALA A 14 -28.79 -26.27 -2.05
N ALA A 15 -29.69 -25.69 -2.86
CA ALA A 15 -29.50 -24.36 -3.44
C ALA A 15 -29.62 -23.22 -2.42
N VAL A 16 -30.45 -23.38 -1.38
CA VAL A 16 -30.55 -22.42 -0.26
C VAL A 16 -29.29 -22.46 0.61
N GLN A 17 -28.70 -23.64 0.82
CA GLN A 17 -27.41 -23.76 1.52
C GLN A 17 -26.24 -23.21 0.69
N ALA A 18 -26.27 -23.33 -0.64
CA ALA A 18 -25.20 -22.84 -1.51
C ALA A 18 -25.15 -21.31 -1.65
N GLY A 19 -26.21 -20.58 -1.27
CA GLY A 19 -26.28 -19.12 -1.36
C GLY A 19 -26.09 -18.37 -0.03
N ALA A 20 -25.96 -19.08 1.09
CA ALA A 20 -25.64 -18.47 2.37
C ALA A 20 -24.12 -18.56 2.57
N GLN A 21 -23.40 -17.49 2.22
CA GLN A 21 -22.00 -17.36 2.60
C GLN A 21 -21.98 -17.14 4.11
N GLU A 22 -21.55 -18.15 4.87
CA GLU A 22 -21.48 -18.11 6.33
C GLU A 22 -20.48 -17.02 6.76
N ALA A 23 -20.83 -16.28 7.82
CA ALA A 23 -19.91 -15.34 8.43
C ALA A 23 -18.72 -16.11 9.01
N LYS A 24 -17.50 -15.64 8.73
CA LYS A 24 -16.28 -16.23 9.31
C LYS A 24 -16.03 -15.57 10.65
N GLU A 25 -15.78 -16.36 11.69
CA GLU A 25 -15.56 -15.85 13.05
C GLU A 25 -14.32 -16.49 13.67
N GLY A 26 -13.52 -15.68 14.35
CA GLY A 26 -12.33 -16.12 15.06
C GLY A 26 -11.97 -15.19 16.19
N LYS A 27 -11.04 -15.66 17.03
CA LYS A 27 -10.52 -14.89 18.14
C LYS A 27 -9.08 -15.23 18.47
N MET A 28 -8.42 -14.33 19.17
CA MET A 28 -7.02 -14.41 19.57
C MET A 28 -6.82 -13.66 20.90
N ALA A 29 -5.90 -14.17 21.74
CA ALA A 29 -5.45 -13.46 22.92
C ALA A 29 -4.56 -12.26 22.54
N LEU A 30 -4.86 -11.09 23.10
CA LEU A 30 -4.02 -9.90 23.02
C LEU A 30 -3.27 -9.70 24.32
N LEU A 31 -2.02 -9.25 24.20
CA LEU A 31 -1.17 -8.92 25.34
C LEU A 31 -1.06 -7.40 25.45
N ALA A 32 -1.73 -6.83 26.44
CA ALA A 32 -1.71 -5.40 26.71
C ALA A 32 -0.96 -5.09 28.00
N VAL A 33 -0.66 -3.81 28.19
CA VAL A 33 -0.07 -3.27 29.42
C VAL A 33 -1.03 -2.24 29.98
N ARG A 34 -1.19 -2.22 31.29
CA ARG A 34 -1.92 -1.18 32.01
C ARG A 34 -0.99 -0.47 32.99
N GLU A 35 -1.23 0.81 33.19
CA GLU A 35 -0.53 1.58 34.22
C GLU A 35 -1.35 1.54 35.52
N VAL A 36 -0.71 1.09 36.59
CA VAL A 36 -1.27 1.02 37.95
C VAL A 36 -0.25 1.64 38.91
N ASP A 37 -0.64 2.71 39.59
CA ASP A 37 0.18 3.41 40.60
C ASP A 37 1.60 3.80 40.11
N GLY A 38 1.74 4.16 38.83
CA GLY A 38 3.02 4.53 38.20
C GLY A 38 3.93 3.34 37.86
N SER A 39 3.41 2.11 37.96
CA SER A 39 4.04 0.88 37.49
C SER A 39 3.24 0.28 36.33
N TYR A 40 3.92 -0.43 35.44
CA TYR A 40 3.29 -1.15 34.34
C TYR A 40 3.02 -2.59 34.76
N GLU A 41 1.79 -3.05 34.57
CA GLU A 41 1.38 -4.43 34.77
C GLU A 41 0.84 -5.02 33.48
N GLY A 42 1.08 -6.31 33.28
CA GLY A 42 0.46 -7.08 32.21
C GLY A 42 -1.06 -7.12 32.34
N SER A 43 -1.77 -7.01 31.23
CA SER A 43 -3.22 -7.19 31.20
C SER A 43 -3.62 -8.00 29.96
N PRO A 44 -4.18 -9.21 30.12
CA PRO A 44 -4.71 -9.94 28.99
C PRO A 44 -5.95 -9.24 28.43
N ALA A 45 -6.08 -9.31 27.11
CA ALA A 45 -7.24 -8.87 26.34
C ALA A 45 -7.59 -9.94 25.29
N GLU A 46 -8.76 -9.83 24.68
CA GLU A 46 -9.24 -10.71 23.60
C GLU A 46 -9.58 -9.84 22.40
N LEU A 47 -9.08 -10.24 21.22
CA LEU A 47 -9.53 -9.75 19.93
C LEU A 47 -10.43 -10.81 19.31
N SER A 48 -11.64 -10.45 18.92
CA SER A 48 -12.46 -11.25 18.03
C SER A 48 -12.71 -10.51 16.72
N LEU A 49 -12.90 -11.28 15.65
CA LEU A 49 -13.17 -10.77 14.32
C LEU A 49 -14.29 -11.59 13.69
N ILE A 50 -15.27 -10.88 13.15
CA ILE A 50 -16.28 -11.44 12.26
C ILE A 50 -16.08 -10.83 10.87
N ILE A 51 -16.01 -11.69 9.85
CA ILE A 51 -15.92 -11.28 8.44
C ILE A 51 -17.20 -11.69 7.73
N THR A 52 -17.86 -10.74 7.08
CA THR A 52 -19.09 -10.97 6.30
C THR A 52 -18.95 -10.41 4.88
N PRO A 53 -19.71 -10.89 3.88
CA PRO A 53 -19.79 -10.21 2.60
C PRO A 53 -20.15 -8.73 2.77
N GLY A 54 -19.45 -7.83 2.07
CA GLY A 54 -19.44 -6.41 2.36
C GLY A 54 -18.82 -5.56 1.25
N THR A 55 -18.28 -4.40 1.64
CA THR A 55 -17.68 -3.40 0.73
C THR A 55 -16.32 -2.92 1.22
N GLY A 56 -15.56 -3.78 1.92
CA GLY A 56 -14.23 -3.45 2.43
C GLY A 56 -14.19 -2.67 3.75
N ARG A 57 -15.31 -2.50 4.46
CA ARG A 57 -15.39 -1.60 5.61
C ARG A 57 -14.86 -2.24 6.89
N VAL A 58 -14.25 -1.42 7.73
CA VAL A 58 -13.76 -1.81 9.06
C VAL A 58 -14.67 -1.20 10.14
N PHE A 59 -15.19 -2.06 10.99
CA PHE A 59 -15.95 -1.71 12.19
C PHE A 59 -15.16 -2.15 13.42
N ILE A 60 -15.14 -1.30 14.43
CA ILE A 60 -14.51 -1.61 15.71
C ILE A 60 -15.49 -1.39 16.85
N GLU A 61 -15.65 -2.43 17.66
CA GLU A 61 -16.29 -2.37 18.95
C GLU A 61 -15.27 -2.66 20.05
N SER A 62 -15.36 -1.96 21.17
CA SER A 62 -14.44 -2.17 22.28
C SER A 62 -15.12 -2.03 23.63
N PHE A 63 -14.68 -2.86 24.57
CA PHE A 63 -14.98 -2.71 25.99
C PHE A 63 -13.73 -3.00 26.82
N PRO A 64 -13.17 -2.02 27.54
CA PRO A 64 -13.63 -0.62 27.65
C PRO A 64 -13.37 0.20 26.36
N LEU A 65 -13.57 1.52 26.42
CA LEU A 65 -13.26 2.44 25.32
C LEU A 65 -11.82 2.29 24.80
N THR A 66 -11.65 2.43 23.49
CA THR A 66 -10.35 2.42 22.79
C THR A 66 -9.88 3.82 22.43
N LYS A 67 -8.56 4.03 22.43
CA LYS A 67 -7.90 5.20 21.84
C LYS A 67 -7.89 5.13 20.31
N ILE A 68 -7.50 6.23 19.67
CA ILE A 68 -7.49 6.38 18.20
C ILE A 68 -6.44 5.46 17.56
N ASP A 69 -5.26 5.36 18.17
CA ASP A 69 -4.15 4.49 17.72
C ASP A 69 -4.58 3.03 17.50
N THR A 70 -5.32 2.43 18.44
CA THR A 70 -5.84 1.06 18.30
C THR A 70 -6.85 0.93 17.16
N GLN A 71 -7.68 1.95 16.92
CA GLN A 71 -8.62 1.93 15.79
C GLN A 71 -7.87 1.97 14.46
N ILE A 72 -6.83 2.80 14.35
CA ILE A 72 -5.98 2.86 13.17
C ILE A 72 -5.26 1.52 12.94
N SER A 73 -4.76 0.88 14.00
CA SER A 73 -4.10 -0.43 13.88
C SER A 73 -4.98 -1.53 13.27
N THR A 74 -6.29 -1.53 13.54
CA THR A 74 -7.20 -2.49 12.89
C THR A 74 -7.39 -2.23 11.40
N ARG A 75 -7.27 -0.97 10.95
CA ARG A 75 -7.36 -0.59 9.54
C ARG A 75 -6.08 -0.93 8.80
N PHE A 76 -4.92 -0.67 9.42
CA PHE A 76 -3.62 -1.11 8.93
C PHE A 76 -3.57 -2.63 8.76
N ALA A 77 -4.09 -3.36 9.75
CA ALA A 77 -4.15 -4.81 9.69
C ALA A 77 -4.96 -5.31 8.49
N LYS A 78 -6.15 -4.74 8.24
CA LYS A 78 -6.94 -5.04 7.03
C LYS A 78 -6.11 -4.75 5.78
N GLU A 79 -5.57 -3.55 5.63
CA GLU A 79 -4.87 -3.16 4.41
C GLU A 79 -3.67 -4.05 4.09
N ILE A 80 -2.81 -4.30 5.08
CA ILE A 80 -1.59 -5.12 4.92
C ILE A 80 -1.95 -6.57 4.59
N VAL A 81 -3.07 -7.06 5.11
CA VAL A 81 -3.57 -8.39 4.73
C VAL A 81 -4.11 -8.38 3.29
N CYS A 82 -4.75 -7.31 2.86
CA CYS A 82 -5.32 -7.18 1.52
C CYS A 82 -4.28 -7.12 0.40
N SER A 83 -3.06 -6.66 0.68
CA SER A 83 -1.98 -6.74 -0.32
C SER A 83 -1.51 -8.17 -0.60
N ARG A 84 -1.74 -9.10 0.34
CA ARG A 84 -1.33 -10.51 0.23
C ARG A 84 -2.47 -11.45 -0.14
N PHE A 85 -3.67 -11.18 0.35
CA PHE A 85 -4.82 -12.04 0.13
C PHE A 85 -5.11 -12.18 -1.37
N GLU A 86 -5.22 -13.42 -1.87
CA GLU A 86 -5.48 -13.67 -3.30
C GLU A 86 -6.89 -13.22 -3.73
N GLY A 87 -7.84 -13.10 -2.79
CA GLY A 87 -9.19 -12.61 -3.06
C GLY A 87 -9.32 -11.10 -2.91
N ASN A 88 -10.47 -10.54 -3.31
CA ASN A 88 -10.73 -9.12 -3.16
C ASN A 88 -11.26 -8.82 -1.75
N CYS A 89 -10.47 -8.11 -0.94
CA CYS A 89 -10.91 -7.65 0.37
C CYS A 89 -12.13 -6.73 0.35
N ASN A 90 -12.39 -6.05 -0.77
CA ASN A 90 -13.56 -5.19 -0.92
C ASN A 90 -14.85 -5.99 -1.01
N ASP A 91 -14.79 -7.32 -1.16
CA ASP A 91 -15.96 -8.20 -1.05
C ASP A 91 -16.39 -8.45 0.40
N TYR A 92 -15.65 -7.95 1.40
CA TYR A 92 -15.85 -8.26 2.81
C TYR A 92 -15.89 -7.04 3.72
N ASP A 93 -16.72 -7.09 4.76
CA ASP A 93 -16.68 -6.16 5.89
C ASP A 93 -16.08 -6.87 7.11
N PHE A 94 -15.30 -6.14 7.90
CA PHE A 94 -14.51 -6.63 9.02
C PHE A 94 -15.01 -6.02 10.33
N PHE A 95 -15.48 -6.85 11.24
CA PHE A 95 -16.01 -6.43 12.54
C PHE A 95 -15.06 -6.87 13.66
N TYR A 96 -14.13 -5.99 14.03
CA TYR A 96 -13.22 -6.22 15.15
C TYR A 96 -13.93 -5.91 16.47
N THR A 97 -13.71 -6.76 17.46
CA THR A 97 -14.20 -6.57 18.82
C THR A 97 -13.04 -6.78 19.79
N ILE A 98 -12.79 -5.79 20.65
CA ILE A 98 -11.72 -5.87 21.65
C ILE A 98 -12.34 -5.89 23.05
N ARG A 99 -12.02 -6.93 23.83
CA ARG A 99 -12.42 -7.07 25.23
C ARG A 99 -11.18 -7.06 26.12
N ALA A 100 -11.09 -6.09 27.03
CA ALA A 100 -9.99 -6.02 27.99
C ALA A 100 -10.52 -5.77 29.41
N LYS A 101 -9.70 -6.12 30.41
CA LYS A 101 -9.98 -5.83 31.83
C LYS A 101 -9.51 -4.43 32.26
N SER A 102 -8.75 -3.74 31.42
CA SER A 102 -8.28 -2.37 31.70
C SER A 102 -9.44 -1.37 31.66
N THR A 103 -9.17 -0.12 32.04
CA THR A 103 -10.15 0.99 31.97
C THR A 103 -10.22 1.62 30.58
N ILE A 104 -9.12 1.60 29.82
CA ILE A 104 -9.02 2.06 28.44
C ILE A 104 -8.04 1.12 27.71
N VAL A 105 -8.30 0.84 26.44
CA VAL A 105 -7.37 0.13 25.54
C VAL A 105 -6.72 1.16 24.61
N GLY A 106 -5.41 1.05 24.40
CA GLY A 106 -4.67 1.94 23.52
C GLY A 106 -3.37 1.30 23.05
N GLY A 107 -2.72 1.96 22.11
CA GLY A 107 -1.45 1.56 21.54
C GLY A 107 -1.59 0.69 20.28
N PRO A 108 -0.52 0.64 19.46
CA PRO A 108 -0.52 -0.09 18.20
C PRO A 108 -0.20 -1.57 18.30
N SER A 109 0.15 -2.07 19.48
CA SER A 109 0.76 -3.39 19.65
C SER A 109 -0.14 -4.58 19.29
N ALA A 110 -1.41 -4.33 18.97
CA ALA A 110 -2.35 -5.33 18.48
C ALA A 110 -2.35 -5.45 16.94
N GLY A 111 -1.59 -4.61 16.22
CA GLY A 111 -1.59 -4.58 14.75
C GLY A 111 -1.23 -5.93 14.13
N ALA A 112 -0.10 -6.53 14.51
CA ALA A 112 0.34 -7.82 13.97
C ALA A 112 -0.65 -8.96 14.32
N ALA A 113 -1.16 -8.97 15.56
CA ALA A 113 -2.18 -9.90 16.02
C ALA A 113 -3.48 -9.80 15.20
N ALA A 114 -3.94 -8.57 14.93
CA ALA A 114 -5.10 -8.32 14.09
C ALA A 114 -4.85 -8.79 12.65
N SER A 115 -3.68 -8.55 12.07
CA SER A 115 -3.33 -9.01 10.72
C SER A 115 -3.37 -10.53 10.61
N VAL A 116 -2.72 -11.23 11.55
CA VAL A 116 -2.68 -12.70 11.58
C VAL A 116 -4.09 -13.29 11.70
N LEU A 117 -4.91 -12.76 12.61
CA LEU A 117 -6.31 -13.21 12.78
C LEU A 117 -7.13 -12.96 11.50
N THR A 118 -6.93 -11.81 10.87
CA THR A 118 -7.66 -11.44 9.64
C THR A 118 -7.33 -12.35 8.49
N LEU A 119 -6.03 -12.57 8.22
CA LEU A 119 -5.59 -13.45 7.14
C LEU A 119 -5.99 -14.91 7.39
N ALA A 120 -5.83 -15.40 8.63
CA ALA A 120 -6.24 -16.75 8.99
C ALA A 120 -7.73 -17.00 8.76
N LEU A 121 -8.60 -16.02 9.05
CA LEU A 121 -10.03 -16.15 8.77
C LEU A 121 -10.34 -16.04 7.28
N LEU A 122 -9.73 -15.09 6.56
CA LEU A 122 -9.96 -14.97 5.11
C LEU A 122 -9.59 -16.26 4.37
N GLU A 123 -8.51 -16.94 4.78
CA GLU A 123 -8.02 -18.18 4.18
C GLU A 123 -8.53 -19.48 4.84
N ASP A 124 -9.46 -19.40 5.80
CA ASP A 124 -10.03 -20.55 6.51
C ASP A 124 -8.96 -21.47 7.17
N LEU A 125 -7.92 -20.85 7.73
CA LEU A 125 -6.79 -21.55 8.34
C LEU A 125 -7.07 -21.94 9.81
N PRO A 126 -6.53 -23.07 10.28
CA PRO A 126 -6.58 -23.42 11.70
C PRO A 126 -5.79 -22.39 12.52
N MET A 127 -6.28 -22.07 13.72
CA MET A 127 -5.67 -21.09 14.62
C MET A 127 -5.26 -21.76 15.93
N ASP A 128 -3.98 -21.68 16.29
CA ASP A 128 -3.48 -22.19 17.56
C ASP A 128 -3.72 -21.17 18.69
N GLN A 129 -4.71 -21.48 19.53
CA GLN A 129 -5.10 -20.61 20.65
C GLN A 129 -4.09 -20.62 21.80
N SER A 130 -3.04 -21.46 21.74
CA SER A 130 -1.92 -21.45 22.70
C SER A 130 -0.82 -20.45 22.33
N VAL A 131 -0.94 -19.79 21.17
CA VAL A 131 0.01 -18.79 20.67
C VAL A 131 -0.60 -17.39 20.78
N ALA A 132 0.16 -16.45 21.35
CA ALA A 132 -0.17 -15.03 21.36
C ALA A 132 0.91 -14.22 20.63
N LEU A 133 0.53 -13.06 20.10
CA LEU A 133 1.41 -12.17 19.35
C LEU A 133 1.27 -10.75 19.87
N THR A 134 2.41 -10.07 20.02
CA THR A 134 2.46 -8.61 20.24
C THR A 134 3.40 -7.99 19.22
N GLY A 135 2.98 -6.88 18.62
CA GLY A 135 3.77 -6.18 17.60
C GLY A 135 2.93 -5.15 16.88
N THR A 136 3.55 -4.05 16.44
CA THR A 136 2.93 -3.22 15.41
C THR A 136 2.99 -3.95 14.07
N ILE A 137 2.28 -3.43 13.07
CA ILE A 137 2.38 -3.94 11.71
C ILE A 137 2.54 -2.75 10.77
N ASN A 138 3.60 -2.78 9.96
CA ASN A 138 3.99 -1.69 9.07
C ASN A 138 3.98 -2.16 7.61
N SER A 139 4.18 -1.23 6.67
CA SER A 139 4.35 -1.56 5.24
C SER A 139 5.43 -2.63 5.04
N GLY A 140 5.23 -3.49 4.05
CA GLY A 140 6.14 -4.63 3.79
C GLY A 140 5.89 -5.80 4.74
N GLU A 141 4.73 -5.78 5.42
CA GLU A 141 4.28 -6.84 6.33
C GLU A 141 5.19 -7.03 7.55
N LEU A 142 6.00 -6.02 7.89
CA LEU A 142 6.98 -6.10 8.98
C LEU A 142 6.31 -5.93 10.35
N VAL A 143 6.71 -6.78 11.29
CA VAL A 143 6.29 -6.72 12.68
C VAL A 143 7.22 -5.76 13.42
N GLY A 144 6.67 -4.64 13.90
CA GLY A 144 7.46 -3.58 14.51
C GLY A 144 7.44 -3.57 16.05
N PRO A 145 8.36 -2.78 16.65
CA PRO A 145 8.69 -2.79 18.08
C PRO A 145 7.54 -2.35 18.98
N VAL A 146 7.55 -2.81 20.23
CA VAL A 146 6.48 -2.55 21.20
C VAL A 146 6.99 -2.47 22.63
N GLY A 147 6.43 -1.56 23.42
CA GLY A 147 6.76 -1.46 24.84
C GLY A 147 6.19 -2.59 25.71
N GLY A 148 6.84 -2.82 26.85
CA GLY A 148 6.34 -3.63 27.96
C GLY A 148 6.28 -5.13 27.70
N ILE A 149 7.26 -5.68 26.97
CA ILE A 149 7.30 -7.10 26.59
C ILE A 149 7.32 -8.02 27.81
N VAL A 150 8.09 -7.69 28.84
CA VAL A 150 8.14 -8.47 30.08
C VAL A 150 6.76 -8.58 30.72
N GLN A 151 6.04 -7.47 30.86
CA GLN A 151 4.67 -7.45 31.40
C GLN A 151 3.69 -8.24 30.51
N LYS A 152 3.89 -8.21 29.19
CA LYS A 152 3.06 -8.96 28.24
C LYS A 152 3.29 -10.47 28.35
N ILE A 153 4.52 -10.91 28.57
CA ILE A 153 4.85 -12.32 28.83
C ILE A 153 4.23 -12.78 30.15
N GLU A 154 4.29 -11.97 31.21
CA GLU A 154 3.59 -12.25 32.47
C GLU A 154 2.07 -12.42 32.25
N ALA A 155 1.45 -11.51 31.50
CA ALA A 155 0.03 -11.59 31.16
C ALA A 155 -0.33 -12.84 30.34
N ALA A 156 0.57 -13.27 29.45
CA ALA A 156 0.42 -14.50 28.68
C ALA A 156 0.44 -15.74 29.60
N SER A 157 1.31 -15.74 30.61
CA SER A 157 1.42 -16.83 31.60
C SER A 157 0.13 -16.96 32.40
N ASP A 158 -0.43 -15.83 32.82
CA ASP A 158 -1.68 -15.77 33.60
C ASP A 158 -2.90 -16.37 32.88
N ILE A 159 -2.89 -16.39 31.55
CA ILE A 159 -3.98 -16.95 30.72
C ILE A 159 -3.64 -18.28 30.08
N GLY A 160 -2.48 -18.86 30.40
CA GLY A 160 -2.06 -20.19 29.92
C GLY A 160 -1.65 -20.23 28.45
N ILE A 161 -1.11 -19.13 27.91
CA ILE A 161 -0.44 -19.14 26.60
C ILE A 161 0.88 -19.90 26.72
N GLU A 162 1.17 -20.75 25.73
CA GLU A 162 2.38 -21.57 25.69
C GLU A 162 3.50 -20.89 24.87
N MET A 163 3.14 -20.05 23.91
CA MET A 163 4.09 -19.35 23.05
C MET A 163 3.72 -17.87 22.84
N VAL A 164 4.70 -16.98 23.01
CA VAL A 164 4.55 -15.55 22.73
C VAL A 164 5.49 -15.15 21.59
N LEU A 165 4.89 -14.62 20.53
CA LEU A 165 5.61 -14.02 19.41
C LEU A 165 5.85 -12.54 19.69
N ILE A 166 7.09 -12.11 19.54
CA ILE A 166 7.54 -10.72 19.75
C ILE A 166 8.25 -10.20 18.48
N PRO A 167 8.36 -8.87 18.29
CA PRO A 167 9.08 -8.32 17.15
C PRO A 167 10.56 -8.71 17.16
N GLU A 168 11.17 -8.83 15.98
CA GLU A 168 12.60 -9.11 15.86
C GLU A 168 13.47 -8.03 16.55
N GLY A 169 14.52 -8.47 17.25
CA GLY A 169 15.49 -7.62 17.96
C GLY A 169 14.98 -7.02 19.27
N GLU A 170 13.90 -7.57 19.83
CA GLU A 170 13.34 -7.19 21.13
C GLU A 170 13.65 -8.24 22.22
N ARG A 171 14.59 -9.15 21.96
CA ARG A 171 15.04 -10.14 22.95
C ARG A 171 15.59 -9.51 24.24
N PHE A 172 16.34 -8.42 24.12
CA PHE A 172 16.99 -7.77 25.26
C PHE A 172 16.28 -6.45 25.57
N VAL A 173 15.58 -6.40 26.70
CA VAL A 173 14.79 -5.23 27.10
C VAL A 173 15.40 -4.57 28.33
N GLU A 174 15.55 -3.24 28.28
CA GLU A 174 16.04 -2.46 29.42
C GLU A 174 14.95 -2.23 30.47
N MET A 175 15.18 -2.70 31.70
CA MET A 175 14.32 -2.51 32.86
C MET A 175 15.08 -1.79 33.99
N GLY A 176 15.09 -0.47 33.92
CA GLY A 176 15.83 0.37 34.86
C GLY A 176 17.33 0.30 34.61
N ASN A 177 18.08 -0.35 35.50
CA ASN A 177 19.54 -0.52 35.38
C ASN A 177 19.93 -1.96 35.01
N LYS A 178 18.99 -2.73 34.44
CA LYS A 178 19.18 -4.14 34.10
C LYS A 178 18.62 -4.42 32.72
N THR A 179 19.43 -5.06 31.90
CA THR A 179 18.99 -5.73 30.67
C THR A 179 18.38 -7.08 31.04
N VAL A 180 17.17 -7.35 30.55
CA VAL A 180 16.47 -8.63 30.73
C VAL A 180 16.48 -9.37 29.39
N ASP A 181 16.94 -10.63 29.39
CA ASP A 181 16.75 -11.55 28.27
C ASP A 181 15.33 -12.14 28.38
N VAL A 182 14.44 -11.71 27.50
CA VAL A 182 13.03 -12.12 27.54
C VAL A 182 12.83 -13.58 27.16
N PHE A 183 13.79 -14.23 26.50
CA PHE A 183 13.72 -15.66 26.21
C PHE A 183 13.92 -16.46 27.49
N GLU A 184 14.99 -16.15 28.25
CA GLU A 184 15.25 -16.79 29.54
C GLU A 184 14.10 -16.52 30.53
N TYR A 185 13.63 -15.28 30.58
CA TYR A 185 12.51 -14.90 31.43
C TYR A 185 11.20 -15.63 31.07
N GLY A 186 10.92 -15.79 29.78
CA GLY A 186 9.80 -16.59 29.31
C GLY A 186 9.89 -18.05 29.75
N GLU A 187 11.07 -18.68 29.62
CA GLU A 187 11.29 -20.05 30.05
C GLU A 187 11.05 -20.24 31.55
N GLU A 188 11.45 -19.27 32.39
CA GLU A 188 11.16 -19.28 33.83
C GLU A 188 9.65 -19.30 34.14
N LEU A 189 8.84 -18.66 33.29
CA LEU A 189 7.37 -18.62 33.37
C LEU A 189 6.68 -19.77 32.61
N GLY A 190 7.44 -20.68 32.01
CA GLY A 190 6.92 -21.79 31.21
C GLY A 190 6.38 -21.38 29.83
N ILE A 191 6.82 -20.24 29.31
CA ILE A 191 6.42 -19.68 28.01
C ILE A 191 7.59 -19.75 27.04
N LYS A 192 7.34 -20.26 25.83
CA LYS A 192 8.29 -20.13 24.74
C LYS A 192 8.15 -18.76 24.08
N VAL A 193 9.20 -17.95 24.12
CA VAL A 193 9.25 -16.66 23.41
C VAL A 193 9.96 -16.84 22.08
N VAL A 194 9.42 -16.23 21.01
CA VAL A 194 9.97 -16.31 19.66
C VAL A 194 9.94 -14.95 19.00
N GLU A 195 11.06 -14.52 18.43
CA GLU A 195 11.12 -13.33 17.58
C GLU A 195 10.57 -13.64 16.18
N VAL A 196 9.77 -12.72 15.65
CA VAL A 196 9.26 -12.75 14.28
C VAL A 196 9.53 -11.43 13.59
N GLN A 197 10.00 -11.50 12.34
CA GLN A 197 10.30 -10.33 11.52
C GLN A 197 9.06 -9.78 10.81
N ASP A 198 8.19 -10.68 10.33
CA ASP A 198 7.09 -10.32 9.43
C ASP A 198 5.82 -11.16 9.67
N LEU A 199 4.76 -10.79 8.94
CA LEU A 199 3.47 -11.45 8.98
C LEU A 199 3.55 -12.94 8.64
N ARG A 200 4.46 -13.36 7.76
CA ARG A 200 4.54 -14.75 7.28
C ARG A 200 5.10 -15.66 8.35
N GLU A 201 6.14 -15.22 9.05
CA GLU A 201 6.68 -15.93 10.21
C GLU A 201 5.62 -16.04 11.31
N ALA A 202 4.92 -14.94 11.59
CA ALA A 202 3.85 -14.92 12.56
C ALA A 202 2.70 -15.88 12.19
N MET A 203 2.30 -15.91 10.92
CA MET A 203 1.30 -16.85 10.40
C MET A 203 1.76 -18.30 10.51
N PHE A 204 3.03 -18.59 10.25
CA PHE A 204 3.57 -19.94 10.39
C PHE A 204 3.44 -20.45 11.82
N TYR A 205 3.84 -19.64 12.81
CA TYR A 205 3.70 -20.04 14.21
C TYR A 205 2.24 -20.13 14.67
N PHE A 206 1.36 -19.25 14.18
CA PHE A 206 -0.03 -19.22 14.61
C PHE A 206 -0.93 -20.28 13.95
N THR A 207 -0.65 -20.65 12.70
CA THR A 207 -1.54 -21.51 11.88
C THR A 207 -0.87 -22.78 11.36
N GLY A 208 0.47 -22.85 11.42
CA GLY A 208 1.26 -23.88 10.75
C GLY A 208 1.39 -23.70 9.23
N ARG A 209 0.78 -22.65 8.64
CA ARG A 209 0.88 -22.34 7.21
C ARG A 209 2.21 -21.64 6.92
N LEU A 210 3.06 -22.29 6.14
CA LEU A 210 4.28 -21.69 5.61
C LEU A 210 3.96 -20.92 4.33
N TYR A 211 4.28 -19.62 4.30
CA TYR A 211 4.31 -18.82 3.08
C TYR A 211 5.75 -18.75 2.61
N GLU A 212 6.01 -19.30 1.42
CA GLU A 212 7.36 -19.26 0.83
C GLU A 212 7.68 -17.83 0.39
N ARG A 213 8.81 -17.28 0.83
CA ARG A 213 9.32 -16.02 0.28
C ARG A 213 9.70 -16.23 -1.17
N LYS A 214 9.29 -15.33 -2.06
CA LYS A 214 9.81 -15.32 -3.44
C LYS A 214 11.27 -14.89 -3.41
N ARG A 215 12.16 -15.87 -3.55
CA ARG A 215 13.61 -15.65 -3.61
C ARG A 215 14.08 -15.67 -5.05
N GLY A 216 14.97 -14.76 -5.39
CA GLY A 216 15.56 -14.65 -6.71
C GLY A 216 16.00 -13.22 -6.97
N ASP A 217 16.58 -12.98 -8.14
CA ASP A 217 16.81 -11.64 -8.65
C ASP A 217 15.60 -11.17 -9.45
N VAL A 218 15.36 -9.86 -9.44
CA VAL A 218 14.29 -9.26 -10.23
C VAL A 218 14.60 -9.53 -11.70
N SER A 219 13.69 -10.22 -12.39
CA SER A 219 13.74 -10.33 -13.85
C SER A 219 13.31 -9.00 -14.44
N VAL A 220 14.26 -8.08 -14.62
CA VAL A 220 13.99 -6.74 -15.15
C VAL A 220 13.40 -6.87 -16.55
N ASP A 221 12.27 -6.19 -16.78
CA ASP A 221 11.62 -6.18 -18.07
C ASP A 221 12.53 -5.54 -19.16
N GLU A 222 12.57 -6.17 -20.34
CA GLU A 222 13.41 -5.72 -21.45
C GLU A 222 12.95 -4.34 -21.96
N THR A 223 11.64 -4.11 -22.04
CA THR A 223 11.08 -2.82 -22.46
C THR A 223 11.41 -1.73 -21.46
N TYR A 224 11.29 -2.02 -20.16
CA TYR A 224 11.73 -1.10 -19.12
C TYR A 224 13.21 -0.75 -19.29
N SER A 225 14.08 -1.74 -19.42
CA SER A 225 15.53 -1.54 -19.53
C SER A 225 15.90 -0.69 -20.74
N GLU A 226 15.27 -0.95 -21.89
CA GLU A 226 15.49 -0.19 -23.12
C GLU A 226 15.05 1.27 -22.99
N VAL A 227 13.81 1.50 -22.52
CA VAL A 227 13.24 2.85 -22.40
C VAL A 227 13.93 3.64 -21.30
N MET A 228 14.24 3.03 -20.15
CA MET A 228 14.95 3.69 -19.06
C MET A 228 16.38 4.07 -19.45
N ARG A 229 17.08 3.22 -20.22
CA ARG A 229 18.39 3.56 -20.78
C ARG A 229 18.29 4.74 -21.73
N GLU A 230 17.35 4.70 -22.68
CA GLU A 230 17.16 5.79 -23.65
C GLU A 230 16.84 7.12 -22.94
N LEU A 231 15.99 7.06 -21.90
CA LEU A 231 15.66 8.20 -21.05
C LEU A 231 16.89 8.74 -20.33
N ALA A 232 17.65 7.87 -19.67
CA ALA A 232 18.87 8.24 -18.95
C ALA A 232 19.91 8.87 -19.89
N GLU A 233 20.09 8.30 -21.08
CA GLU A 233 20.99 8.84 -22.11
C GLU A 233 20.59 10.25 -22.54
N MET A 234 19.30 10.55 -22.70
CA MET A 234 18.85 11.92 -23.00
C MET A 234 19.18 12.92 -21.90
N LEU A 235 18.91 12.55 -20.64
CA LEU A 235 19.22 13.42 -19.49
C LEU A 235 20.73 13.68 -19.39
N CYS A 236 21.55 12.66 -19.64
CA CYS A 236 23.00 12.80 -19.60
C CYS A 236 23.56 13.57 -20.81
N GLU A 237 22.99 13.41 -22.00
CA GLU A 237 23.40 14.18 -23.18
C GLU A 237 23.10 15.67 -23.00
N ARG A 238 21.94 15.99 -22.43
CA ARG A 238 21.62 17.37 -22.02
C ARG A 238 22.68 17.96 -21.09
N ASN A 239 23.22 17.18 -20.15
CA ASN A 239 24.31 17.66 -19.30
C ASN A 239 25.58 17.98 -20.10
N LYS A 240 25.90 17.17 -21.13
CA LYS A 240 27.08 17.41 -21.97
C LYS A 240 26.94 18.69 -22.78
N GLU A 241 25.74 18.96 -23.29
CA GLU A 241 25.40 20.21 -23.98
C GLU A 241 25.61 21.39 -23.03
N LEU A 242 24.99 21.36 -21.85
CA LEU A 242 25.15 22.39 -20.81
C LEU A 242 26.61 22.57 -20.37
N ALA A 243 27.33 21.48 -20.11
CA ALA A 243 28.73 21.54 -19.67
C ALA A 243 29.66 22.12 -20.75
N SER A 244 29.28 22.07 -22.02
CA SER A 244 30.02 22.72 -23.10
C SER A 244 29.91 24.25 -23.03
N GLU A 245 28.77 24.76 -22.58
CA GLU A 245 28.49 26.18 -22.35
C GLU A 245 29.12 26.67 -21.03
N ALA A 246 29.15 25.82 -20.01
CA ALA A 246 29.63 26.17 -18.67
C ALA A 246 31.15 26.41 -18.53
N LYS A 247 31.96 26.19 -19.57
CA LYS A 247 33.44 26.30 -19.52
C LYS A 247 33.97 27.71 -19.22
N GLU A 248 33.11 28.73 -19.31
CA GLU A 248 33.46 30.14 -19.07
C GLU A 248 32.91 30.68 -17.74
N THR A 249 32.43 29.82 -16.83
CA THR A 249 31.80 30.21 -15.56
C THR A 249 32.81 30.48 -14.43
N GLU A 250 33.42 31.68 -14.41
CA GLU A 250 34.26 32.12 -13.27
C GLU A 250 33.41 32.36 -12.00
N GLY A 251 33.81 31.76 -10.86
CA GLY A 251 33.23 32.04 -9.54
C GLY A 251 32.22 31.01 -9.00
N TYR A 252 31.86 29.98 -9.78
CA TYR A 252 30.91 28.93 -9.37
C TYR A 252 31.51 27.51 -9.46
N GLU A 253 32.82 27.37 -9.25
CA GLU A 253 33.56 26.11 -9.43
C GLU A 253 33.13 25.00 -8.47
N GLU A 254 32.53 25.32 -7.33
CA GLU A 254 31.97 24.32 -6.42
C GLU A 254 30.71 23.65 -6.97
N ILE A 255 29.80 24.43 -7.55
CA ILE A 255 28.56 23.93 -8.17
C ILE A 255 28.92 23.05 -9.38
N ILE A 256 29.87 23.49 -10.21
CA ILE A 256 30.37 22.70 -11.34
C ILE A 256 31.04 21.41 -10.88
N ARG A 257 31.90 21.45 -9.84
CA ARG A 257 32.49 20.21 -9.28
C ARG A 257 31.44 19.24 -8.76
N SER A 258 30.35 19.74 -8.17
CA SER A 258 29.21 18.92 -7.76
C SER A 258 28.54 18.26 -8.97
N ALA A 259 28.31 19.01 -10.05
CA ALA A 259 27.78 18.49 -11.31
C ALA A 259 28.69 17.42 -11.95
N GLU A 260 30.01 17.64 -11.97
CA GLU A 260 30.99 16.67 -12.48
C GLU A 260 31.00 15.37 -11.65
N ASN A 261 30.89 15.48 -10.32
CA ASN A 261 30.79 14.32 -9.43
C ASN A 261 29.52 13.51 -9.71
N LEU A 262 28.37 14.17 -9.85
CA LEU A 262 27.11 13.53 -10.23
C LEU A 262 27.20 12.87 -11.61
N THR A 263 27.86 13.51 -12.57
CA THR A 263 28.08 12.96 -13.92
C THR A 263 28.88 11.66 -13.85
N ARG A 264 29.98 11.63 -13.07
CA ARG A 264 30.76 10.40 -12.86
C ARG A 264 29.93 9.29 -12.21
N GLN A 265 29.15 9.62 -11.18
CA GLN A 265 28.26 8.65 -10.53
C GLN A 265 27.21 8.10 -11.51
N ALA A 266 26.73 8.93 -12.44
CA ALA A 266 25.81 8.51 -13.48
C ALA A 266 26.46 7.53 -14.47
N GLU A 267 27.71 7.79 -14.88
CA GLU A 267 28.48 6.89 -15.75
C GLU A 267 28.75 5.53 -15.09
N GLU A 268 29.09 5.53 -13.79
CA GLU A 268 29.27 4.31 -12.99
C GLU A 268 27.96 3.51 -12.93
N ALA A 269 26.85 4.15 -12.55
CA ALA A 269 25.53 3.52 -12.49
C ALA A 269 25.08 2.96 -13.85
N GLY A 270 25.28 3.71 -14.94
CA GLY A 270 24.97 3.24 -16.30
C GLY A 270 25.81 2.03 -16.73
N GLY A 271 27.08 1.97 -16.31
CA GLY A 271 27.96 0.82 -16.54
C GLY A 271 27.53 -0.45 -15.81
N GLU A 272 26.80 -0.31 -14.71
CA GLU A 272 26.21 -1.41 -13.93
C GLU A 272 24.80 -1.80 -14.41
N GLY A 273 24.22 -1.04 -15.36
CA GLY A 273 22.85 -1.23 -15.83
C GLY A 273 21.77 -0.58 -14.94
N ASN A 274 22.17 0.25 -13.97
CA ASN A 274 21.29 1.00 -13.08
C ASN A 274 20.85 2.31 -13.74
N TYR A 275 19.97 2.20 -14.74
CA TYR A 275 19.61 3.32 -15.62
C TYR A 275 18.74 4.39 -14.95
N TYR A 276 17.90 4.03 -13.96
CA TYR A 276 17.16 5.05 -13.22
C TYR A 276 18.10 5.87 -12.32
N THR A 277 19.06 5.21 -11.69
CA THR A 277 20.12 5.88 -10.91
C THR A 277 20.94 6.80 -11.82
N MET A 278 21.34 6.32 -13.00
CA MET A 278 22.00 7.14 -14.02
C MET A 278 21.17 8.38 -14.39
N ALA A 279 19.88 8.21 -14.70
CA ALA A 279 18.96 9.29 -15.01
C ALA A 279 18.86 10.32 -13.87
N SER A 280 18.69 9.86 -12.64
CA SER A 280 18.57 10.71 -11.44
C SER A 280 19.83 11.53 -11.19
N ARG A 281 21.02 10.91 -11.34
CA ARG A 281 22.31 11.60 -11.21
C ARG A 281 22.54 12.62 -12.32
N CYS A 282 22.19 12.30 -13.57
CA CYS A 282 22.28 13.25 -14.68
C CYS A 282 21.27 14.40 -14.55
N PHE A 283 20.07 14.16 -14.04
CA PHE A 283 19.12 15.23 -13.70
C PHE A 283 19.70 16.21 -12.67
N GLY A 284 20.29 15.71 -11.58
CA GLY A 284 20.97 16.56 -10.59
C GLY A 284 22.17 17.31 -11.18
N ALA A 285 22.93 16.68 -12.08
CA ALA A 285 24.01 17.34 -12.79
C ALA A 285 23.50 18.48 -13.70
N ASN A 286 22.40 18.26 -14.43
CA ASN A 286 21.78 19.28 -15.28
C ASN A 286 21.37 20.52 -14.48
N ILE A 287 20.73 20.32 -13.32
CA ILE A 287 20.34 21.42 -12.42
C ILE A 287 21.58 22.22 -12.02
N ASN A 288 22.62 21.54 -11.52
CA ASN A 288 23.82 22.23 -11.06
C ASN A 288 24.53 22.98 -12.20
N THR A 289 24.68 22.35 -13.37
CA THR A 289 25.35 22.97 -14.52
C THR A 289 24.56 24.18 -15.04
N ARG A 290 23.23 24.04 -15.25
CA ARG A 290 22.38 25.15 -15.70
C ARG A 290 22.36 26.28 -14.69
N TYR A 291 22.29 25.96 -13.40
CA TYR A 291 22.28 26.95 -12.34
C TYR A 291 23.56 27.79 -12.36
N ALA A 292 24.73 27.14 -12.47
CA ALA A 292 26.00 27.84 -12.60
C ALA A 292 26.08 28.74 -13.85
N ILE A 293 25.53 28.28 -14.99
CA ILE A 293 25.45 29.09 -16.22
C ILE A 293 24.61 30.35 -15.98
N LEU A 294 23.37 30.19 -15.49
CA LEU A 294 22.46 31.33 -15.30
C LEU A 294 23.00 32.36 -14.29
N LEU A 295 23.69 31.90 -13.24
CA LEU A 295 24.34 32.80 -12.29
C LEU A 295 25.54 33.55 -12.88
N SER A 296 26.23 32.98 -13.87
CA SER A 296 27.40 33.61 -14.52
C SER A 296 27.00 34.68 -15.54
N GLU A 297 25.84 34.54 -16.18
CA GLU A 297 25.40 35.43 -17.25
C GLU A 297 24.72 36.72 -16.74
N ASN A 298 24.45 36.79 -15.42
CA ASN A 298 23.95 37.97 -14.70
C ASN A 298 22.70 38.61 -15.38
N TYR A 299 21.70 37.78 -15.66
CA TYR A 299 20.44 38.17 -16.25
C TYR A 299 19.68 39.23 -15.44
N THR A 300 18.98 40.11 -16.15
CA THR A 300 18.05 41.07 -15.54
C THR A 300 16.77 40.39 -15.07
N GLU A 301 16.07 40.98 -14.11
CA GLU A 301 14.77 40.47 -13.63
C GLU A 301 13.75 40.28 -14.78
N ASN A 302 13.78 41.14 -15.81
CA ASN A 302 12.89 40.99 -16.96
C ASN A 302 13.24 39.77 -17.81
N GLU A 303 14.53 39.49 -18.02
CA GLU A 303 14.97 38.31 -18.77
C GLU A 303 14.63 37.02 -18.00
N ILE A 304 14.80 37.01 -16.68
CA ILE A 304 14.39 35.88 -15.83
C ILE A 304 12.88 35.67 -15.91
N ASN A 305 12.07 36.73 -15.82
CA ASN A 305 10.62 36.63 -15.98
C ASN A 305 10.21 36.10 -17.36
N ASP A 306 10.89 36.53 -18.43
CA ASP A 306 10.64 36.03 -19.79
C ASP A 306 10.96 34.53 -19.89
N MET A 307 12.04 34.06 -19.23
CA MET A 307 12.38 32.64 -19.15
C MET A 307 11.34 31.83 -18.36
N ILE A 308 10.87 32.35 -17.21
CA ILE A 308 9.81 31.72 -16.42
C ILE A 308 8.53 31.58 -17.27
N ALA A 309 8.11 32.65 -17.93
CA ALA A 309 6.92 32.65 -18.78
C ALA A 309 7.06 31.69 -19.98
N HIS A 310 8.25 31.63 -20.58
CA HIS A 310 8.54 30.70 -21.65
C HIS A 310 8.44 29.24 -21.18
N ALA A 311 9.10 28.90 -20.06
CA ALA A 311 9.08 27.56 -19.49
C ALA A 311 7.66 27.13 -19.08
N GLY A 312 6.86 28.05 -18.50
CA GLY A 312 5.46 27.79 -18.19
C GLY A 312 4.62 27.48 -19.43
N ASN A 313 4.78 28.24 -20.51
CA ASN A 313 4.08 27.99 -21.76
C ASN A 313 4.49 26.67 -22.43
N GLU A 314 5.77 26.30 -22.38
CA GLU A 314 6.21 24.99 -22.88
C GLU A 314 5.67 23.84 -22.01
N THR A 315 5.57 24.05 -20.69
CA THR A 315 4.95 23.08 -19.77
C THR A 315 3.49 22.82 -20.14
N ASP A 316 2.70 23.88 -20.36
CA ASP A 316 1.30 23.76 -20.73
C ASP A 316 1.11 23.11 -22.10
N LYS A 317 1.90 23.51 -23.10
CA LYS A 317 1.87 22.89 -24.44
C LYS A 317 2.22 21.41 -24.40
N PHE A 318 3.20 21.03 -23.58
CA PHE A 318 3.59 19.63 -23.47
C PHE A 318 2.49 18.82 -22.78
N GLU A 319 1.85 19.34 -21.72
CA GLU A 319 0.72 18.68 -21.07
C GLU A 319 -0.43 18.38 -22.05
N GLU A 320 -0.78 19.34 -22.90
CA GLU A 320 -1.79 19.17 -23.96
C GLU A 320 -1.43 18.10 -25.00
N SER A 321 -0.14 17.76 -25.12
CA SER A 321 0.37 16.78 -26.08
C SER A 321 0.45 15.35 -25.53
N ILE A 322 0.26 15.16 -24.22
CA ILE A 322 0.34 13.85 -23.58
C ILE A 322 -0.80 12.97 -24.10
N PRO A 323 -0.50 11.78 -24.66
CA PRO A 323 -1.54 10.88 -25.16
C PRO A 323 -2.32 10.23 -24.01
N ASP A 324 -3.54 9.78 -24.31
CA ASP A 324 -4.38 9.03 -23.37
C ASP A 324 -3.70 7.73 -22.91
N TYR A 325 -4.01 7.28 -21.69
CA TYR A 325 -3.50 6.05 -21.09
C TYR A 325 -4.50 4.89 -21.24
N VAL A 326 -4.00 3.69 -21.57
CA VAL A 326 -4.84 2.50 -21.81
C VAL A 326 -4.43 1.32 -20.91
N THR A 327 -3.18 1.31 -20.45
CA THR A 327 -2.61 0.25 -19.61
C THR A 327 -2.24 0.75 -18.22
N LEU A 328 -1.97 -0.18 -17.29
CA LEU A 328 -1.46 0.19 -15.96
C LEU A 328 -0.11 0.91 -16.04
N THR A 329 0.75 0.49 -16.96
CA THR A 329 2.03 1.15 -17.23
C THR A 329 1.82 2.57 -17.75
N ASP A 330 0.83 2.78 -18.63
CA ASP A 330 0.50 4.12 -19.12
C ASP A 330 -0.06 4.98 -17.98
N LEU A 331 -0.91 4.43 -17.12
CA LEU A 331 -1.44 5.14 -15.95
C LEU A 331 -0.32 5.59 -15.00
N GLN A 332 0.64 4.70 -14.70
CA GLN A 332 1.81 5.04 -13.89
C GLN A 332 2.68 6.10 -14.57
N SER A 333 2.93 5.95 -15.88
CA SER A 333 3.74 6.89 -16.65
C SER A 333 3.07 8.26 -16.75
N TYR A 334 1.78 8.29 -17.04
CA TYR A 334 0.96 9.50 -17.11
C TYR A 334 0.98 10.24 -15.77
N SER A 335 0.71 9.54 -14.66
CA SER A 335 0.74 10.13 -13.33
C SER A 335 2.13 10.71 -13.00
N LEU A 336 3.18 9.98 -13.33
CA LEU A 336 4.56 10.39 -13.09
C LEU A 336 4.99 11.61 -13.93
N VAL A 337 4.54 11.67 -15.19
CA VAL A 337 4.78 12.81 -16.09
C VAL A 337 4.01 14.04 -15.59
N ARG A 338 2.71 13.89 -15.31
CA ARG A 338 1.87 14.97 -14.78
C ARG A 338 2.39 15.51 -13.44
N GLU A 339 2.84 14.65 -12.54
CA GLU A 339 3.49 15.06 -11.28
C GLU A 339 4.71 15.94 -11.54
N ARG A 340 5.56 15.58 -12.52
CA ARG A 340 6.73 16.39 -12.86
C ARG A 340 6.32 17.73 -13.46
N LEU A 341 5.23 17.81 -14.20
CA LEU A 341 4.72 19.08 -14.72
C LEU A 341 4.16 19.96 -13.59
N ASP A 342 3.47 19.38 -12.62
CA ASP A 342 3.03 20.09 -11.42
C ASP A 342 4.23 20.59 -10.59
N GLU A 343 5.27 19.77 -10.40
CA GLU A 343 6.53 20.19 -9.78
C GLU A 343 7.19 21.33 -10.58
N ALA A 344 7.26 21.21 -11.91
CA ALA A 344 7.83 22.25 -12.77
C ALA A 344 7.09 23.59 -12.60
N ARG A 345 5.75 23.58 -12.61
CA ARG A 345 4.92 24.77 -12.37
C ARG A 345 5.16 25.37 -10.99
N ALA A 346 5.13 24.54 -9.94
CA ALA A 346 5.36 25.01 -8.57
C ALA A 346 6.73 25.70 -8.42
N HIS A 347 7.77 25.14 -9.04
CA HIS A 347 9.10 25.75 -9.06
C HIS A 347 9.14 27.06 -9.88
N LEU A 348 8.46 27.14 -11.03
CA LEU A 348 8.37 28.37 -11.83
C LEU A 348 7.58 29.49 -11.11
N GLU A 349 6.50 29.15 -10.42
CA GLU A 349 5.73 30.07 -9.58
C GLU A 349 6.55 30.57 -8.39
N SER A 350 7.24 29.66 -7.70
CA SER A 350 8.17 29.98 -6.61
C SER A 350 9.29 30.91 -7.09
N SER A 351 9.84 30.67 -8.29
CA SER A 351 10.83 31.54 -8.92
C SER A 351 10.29 32.96 -9.12
N SER A 352 9.07 33.10 -9.65
CA SER A 352 8.46 34.42 -9.86
C SER A 352 8.22 35.17 -8.54
N LEU A 353 7.79 34.45 -7.50
CA LEU A 353 7.59 35.01 -6.16
C LEU A 353 8.91 35.52 -5.56
N LEU A 354 9.95 34.68 -5.54
CA LEU A 354 11.26 35.03 -5.00
C LEU A 354 11.90 36.20 -5.74
N LEU A 355 11.71 36.26 -7.06
CA LEU A 355 12.18 37.39 -7.87
C LEU A 355 11.50 38.70 -7.46
N SER A 356 10.19 38.65 -7.18
CA SER A 356 9.44 39.83 -6.69
C SER A 356 9.88 40.29 -5.28
N GLU A 357 10.47 39.40 -4.49
CA GLU A 357 11.04 39.68 -3.17
C GLU A 357 12.50 40.15 -3.22
N GLY A 358 13.11 40.17 -4.42
CA GLY A 358 14.52 40.54 -4.62
C GLY A 358 15.51 39.42 -4.31
N LEU A 359 15.04 38.19 -4.13
CA LEU A 359 15.85 37.00 -3.89
C LEU A 359 16.24 36.35 -5.23
N VAL A 360 17.09 37.05 -6.00
CA VAL A 360 17.42 36.69 -7.39
C VAL A 360 18.10 35.31 -7.51
N GLU A 361 19.07 35.02 -6.64
CA GLU A 361 19.81 33.76 -6.68
C GLU A 361 18.89 32.55 -6.44
N ASP A 362 18.04 32.63 -5.40
CA ASP A 362 17.04 31.59 -5.11
C ASP A 362 16.01 31.47 -6.25
N ALA A 363 15.57 32.59 -6.82
CA ALA A 363 14.67 32.59 -7.98
C ALA A 363 15.30 31.87 -9.18
N VAL A 364 16.58 32.11 -9.47
CA VAL A 364 17.31 31.44 -10.56
C VAL A 364 17.44 29.94 -10.31
N TYR A 365 17.63 29.52 -9.06
CA TYR A 365 17.63 28.10 -8.69
C TYR A 365 16.27 27.45 -8.95
N GLN A 366 15.17 28.09 -8.51
CA GLN A 366 13.81 27.59 -8.73
C GLN A 366 13.46 27.52 -10.23
N LEU A 367 13.84 28.54 -11.01
CA LEU A 367 13.68 28.54 -12.47
C LEU A 367 14.44 27.35 -13.09
N THR A 368 15.70 27.16 -12.69
CA THR A 368 16.55 26.07 -13.18
C THR A 368 15.89 24.72 -12.92
N TYR A 369 15.42 24.50 -11.70
CA TYR A 369 14.75 23.27 -11.33
C TYR A 369 13.50 23.05 -12.18
N GLY A 370 12.64 24.07 -12.34
CA GLY A 370 11.42 23.98 -13.13
C GLY A 370 11.69 23.60 -14.60
N VAL A 371 12.69 24.23 -15.23
CA VAL A 371 13.10 23.94 -16.61
C VAL A 371 13.63 22.51 -16.76
N GLU A 372 14.51 22.07 -15.86
CA GLU A 372 15.04 20.70 -15.92
C GLU A 372 13.99 19.66 -15.60
N ARG A 373 13.02 19.99 -14.74
CA ARG A 373 11.91 19.11 -14.38
C ARG A 373 10.93 18.92 -15.54
N LEU A 374 10.64 19.97 -16.32
CA LEU A 374 9.91 19.86 -17.59
C LEU A 374 10.62 18.89 -18.54
N TYR A 375 11.93 19.04 -18.74
CA TYR A 375 12.70 18.14 -19.60
C TYR A 375 12.70 16.68 -19.08
N SER A 376 12.70 16.49 -17.75
CA SER A 376 12.50 15.17 -17.14
C SER A 376 11.12 14.62 -17.51
N ALA A 377 10.05 15.41 -17.41
CA ALA A 377 8.69 15.00 -17.78
C ALA A 377 8.60 14.56 -19.26
N GLU A 378 9.20 15.34 -20.17
CA GLU A 378 9.32 14.99 -21.59
C GLU A 378 10.02 13.64 -21.77
N SER A 379 11.08 13.41 -21.01
CA SER A 379 11.88 12.20 -21.08
C SER A 379 11.12 10.97 -20.59
N TRP A 380 10.33 11.12 -19.51
CA TRP A 380 9.49 10.07 -18.94
C TRP A 380 8.28 9.70 -19.80
N SER A 381 7.79 10.62 -20.63
CA SER A 381 6.66 10.32 -21.53
C SER A 381 6.94 9.19 -22.54
N LYS A 382 8.20 8.82 -22.75
CA LYS A 382 8.61 7.67 -23.58
C LYS A 382 8.07 6.32 -23.09
N PHE A 383 7.71 6.21 -21.82
CA PHE A 383 7.05 5.02 -21.28
C PHE A 383 5.57 4.92 -21.66
N ILE A 384 4.94 6.02 -22.08
CA ILE A 384 3.54 5.99 -22.49
C ILE A 384 3.40 5.25 -23.82
N GLY A 385 2.44 4.33 -23.88
CA GLY A 385 2.22 3.43 -25.00
C GLY A 385 3.15 2.21 -25.02
N LYS A 386 3.90 1.95 -23.94
CA LYS A 386 4.78 0.78 -23.79
C LYS A 386 4.17 -0.35 -22.96
N GLY A 387 3.04 -0.11 -22.31
CA GLY A 387 2.35 -1.14 -21.55
C GLY A 387 1.76 -2.25 -22.42
N SER A 388 1.71 -3.46 -21.85
CA SER A 388 1.22 -4.66 -22.53
C SER A 388 -0.15 -5.14 -22.04
N ILE A 389 -0.57 -4.71 -20.84
CA ILE A 389 -1.83 -5.12 -20.20
C ILE A 389 -2.84 -3.98 -20.26
N GLU A 390 -3.84 -4.10 -21.13
CA GLU A 390 -5.00 -3.20 -21.14
C GLU A 390 -5.80 -3.37 -19.84
N LEU A 391 -6.14 -2.25 -19.20
CA LEU A 391 -7.05 -2.22 -18.06
C LEU A 391 -8.34 -1.52 -18.47
N SER A 392 -9.47 -2.08 -18.03
CA SER A 392 -10.74 -1.37 -18.06
C SER A 392 -10.74 -0.33 -16.95
N LEU A 393 -10.17 0.84 -17.21
CA LEU A 393 -10.16 1.96 -16.27
C LEU A 393 -11.47 2.74 -16.42
N MET A 394 -12.51 2.34 -15.70
CA MET A 394 -13.71 3.17 -15.59
C MET A 394 -13.42 4.34 -14.65
N GLU A 395 -14.02 5.49 -14.93
CA GLU A 395 -13.82 6.69 -14.12
C GLU A 395 -14.28 6.46 -12.66
N GLU A 396 -15.35 5.70 -12.47
CA GLU A 396 -15.86 5.34 -11.14
C GLU A 396 -14.88 4.49 -10.32
N ASP A 397 -14.11 3.62 -10.98
CA ASP A 397 -13.10 2.79 -10.33
C ASP A 397 -11.90 3.64 -9.90
N LEU A 398 -11.50 4.60 -10.74
CA LEU A 398 -10.43 5.55 -10.42
C LEU A 398 -10.81 6.46 -9.24
N GLU A 399 -12.06 6.96 -9.20
CA GLU A 399 -12.57 7.75 -8.08
C GLU A 399 -12.56 6.94 -6.77
N ALA A 400 -13.08 5.71 -6.81
CA ALA A 400 -13.09 4.82 -5.65
C ALA A 400 -11.68 4.52 -5.14
N SER A 401 -10.73 4.31 -6.05
CA SER A 401 -9.33 4.04 -5.73
C SER A 401 -8.61 5.25 -5.16
N CYS A 402 -8.86 6.45 -5.70
CA CYS A 402 -8.40 7.71 -5.13
C CYS A 402 -8.91 7.89 -3.69
N LEU A 403 -10.22 7.68 -3.45
CA LEU A 403 -10.80 7.76 -2.11
C LEU A 403 -10.21 6.74 -1.13
N SER A 404 -9.99 5.50 -1.59
CA SER A 404 -9.32 4.48 -0.77
C SER A 404 -7.91 4.93 -0.40
N LYS A 405 -7.12 5.39 -1.38
CA LYS A 405 -5.74 5.85 -1.15
C LYS A 405 -5.65 7.06 -0.22
N LEU A 406 -6.54 8.03 -0.38
CA LEU A 406 -6.63 9.17 0.54
C LEU A 406 -6.91 8.71 1.97
N GLY A 407 -7.87 7.79 2.15
CA GLY A 407 -8.18 7.22 3.45
C GLY A 407 -6.97 6.52 4.08
N GLU A 408 -6.27 5.69 3.32
CA GLU A 408 -5.06 5.01 3.80
C GLU A 408 -3.97 5.99 4.21
N ALA A 409 -3.69 7.00 3.38
CA ALA A 409 -2.65 7.98 3.61
C ALA A 409 -2.97 8.85 4.84
N GLU A 410 -4.23 9.27 5.00
CA GLU A 410 -4.66 10.03 6.17
C GLU A 410 -4.57 9.25 7.47
N GLU A 411 -4.90 7.95 7.43
CA GLU A 411 -4.74 7.10 8.61
C GLU A 411 -3.27 7.02 9.07
N ARG A 412 -2.30 7.04 8.14
CA ARG A 412 -0.86 7.07 8.48
C ARG A 412 -0.45 8.42 9.02
N TYR A 413 -0.86 9.49 8.33
CA TYR A 413 -0.56 10.85 8.74
C TYR A 413 -1.06 11.12 10.15
N GLU A 414 -2.33 10.82 10.43
CA GLU A 414 -2.92 11.04 11.75
C GLU A 414 -2.26 10.15 12.81
N TYR A 415 -1.88 8.91 12.46
CA TYR A 415 -1.13 8.08 13.38
C TYR A 415 0.19 8.73 13.78
N VAL A 416 1.01 9.19 12.82
CA VAL A 416 2.27 9.87 13.13
C VAL A 416 2.02 11.13 13.96
N ASN A 417 1.00 11.89 13.60
CA ASN A 417 0.65 13.16 14.26
C ASN A 417 0.26 12.99 15.74
N LEU A 418 -0.24 11.81 16.15
CA LEU A 418 -0.49 11.49 17.57
C LEU A 418 0.79 11.48 18.42
N PHE A 419 1.94 11.13 17.83
CA PHE A 419 3.22 10.99 18.52
C PHE A 419 4.18 12.14 18.23
N PHE A 420 4.18 12.64 17.00
CA PHE A 420 5.07 13.71 16.52
C PHE A 420 4.28 14.81 15.81
N PRO A 421 3.59 15.68 16.57
CA PRO A 421 2.88 16.80 15.97
C PRO A 421 3.81 17.65 15.10
N GLN A 422 3.35 18.04 13.91
CA GLN A 422 4.08 18.89 12.94
C GLN A 422 5.28 18.24 12.23
N ALA A 423 5.63 16.97 12.50
CA ALA A 423 6.75 16.31 11.82
C ALA A 423 6.52 16.11 10.31
N LEU A 424 5.25 16.08 9.87
CA LEU A 424 4.83 15.80 8.51
C LEU A 424 4.17 16.99 7.81
N ALA A 425 4.67 18.21 8.03
CA ALA A 425 4.09 19.41 7.40
C ALA A 425 4.11 19.37 5.86
N GLY A 426 5.18 18.84 5.25
CA GLY A 426 5.27 18.62 3.80
C GLY A 426 4.24 17.61 3.30
N THR A 427 4.20 16.44 3.92
CA THR A 427 3.22 15.37 3.62
C THR A 427 1.76 15.83 3.76
N ARG A 428 1.45 16.72 4.71
CA ARG A 428 0.13 17.36 4.82
C ARG A 428 -0.22 18.17 3.58
N ALA A 429 0.73 18.96 3.07
CA ALA A 429 0.54 19.72 1.85
C ALA A 429 0.33 18.80 0.64
N ASP A 430 1.06 17.68 0.57
CA ASP A 430 0.85 16.67 -0.48
C ASP A 430 -0.53 16.00 -0.42
N LEU A 431 -1.04 15.74 0.79
CA LEU A 431 -2.41 15.24 0.99
C LEU A 431 -3.46 16.28 0.60
N ASP A 432 -3.28 17.54 0.96
CA ASP A 432 -4.19 18.62 0.57
C ASP A 432 -4.24 18.76 -0.95
N MET A 433 -3.10 18.66 -1.64
CA MET A 433 -3.04 18.60 -3.10
C MET A 433 -3.74 17.35 -3.65
N ALA A 434 -3.61 16.18 -3.01
CA ALA A 434 -4.31 14.98 -3.46
C ALA A 434 -5.85 15.12 -3.35
N TYR A 435 -6.35 15.79 -2.31
CA TYR A 435 -7.77 16.14 -2.20
C TYR A 435 -8.21 17.14 -3.29
N GLU A 436 -7.39 18.13 -3.60
CA GLU A 436 -7.66 19.05 -4.71
C GLU A 436 -7.78 18.29 -6.04
N LYS A 437 -6.88 17.33 -6.30
CA LYS A 437 -6.94 16.48 -7.51
C LYS A 437 -8.21 15.62 -7.55
N LEU A 438 -8.67 15.09 -6.42
CA LEU A 438 -9.99 14.44 -6.32
C LEU A 438 -11.12 15.39 -6.73
N GLU A 439 -11.14 16.63 -6.19
CA GLU A 439 -12.18 17.62 -6.50
C GLU A 439 -12.19 18.03 -7.99
N ASN A 440 -11.01 18.07 -8.62
CA ASN A 440 -10.84 18.38 -10.03
C ASN A 440 -11.07 17.18 -10.97
N ARG A 441 -11.41 16.00 -10.44
CA ARG A 441 -11.55 14.72 -11.18
C ARG A 441 -10.27 14.27 -11.87
N GLU A 442 -9.11 14.61 -11.29
CA GLU A 442 -7.78 14.15 -11.68
C GLU A 442 -7.38 12.95 -10.80
N TYR A 443 -8.15 11.86 -10.88
CA TYR A 443 -8.07 10.74 -9.95
C TYR A 443 -6.73 9.99 -9.99
N GLU A 444 -6.07 9.96 -11.15
CA GLU A 444 -4.76 9.33 -11.35
C GLU A 444 -3.69 10.05 -10.53
N LEU A 445 -3.69 11.38 -10.58
CA LEU A 445 -2.81 12.23 -9.77
C LEU A 445 -3.16 12.16 -8.29
N CYS A 446 -4.45 12.10 -7.95
CA CYS A 446 -4.86 11.86 -6.56
C CYS A 446 -4.26 10.55 -6.02
N ILE A 447 -4.42 9.44 -6.74
CA ILE A 447 -3.86 8.12 -6.36
C ILE A 447 -2.35 8.22 -6.16
N PHE A 448 -1.65 8.85 -7.11
CA PHE A 448 -0.20 8.97 -7.08
C PHE A 448 0.29 9.83 -5.90
N LYS A 449 -0.29 11.02 -5.70
CA LYS A 449 0.07 11.93 -4.59
C LYS A 449 -0.27 11.33 -3.23
N ALA A 450 -1.45 10.73 -3.08
CA ALA A 450 -1.82 10.04 -1.85
C ALA A 450 -0.89 8.86 -1.55
N SER A 451 -0.44 8.12 -2.58
CA SER A 451 0.54 7.04 -2.43
C SER A 451 1.90 7.56 -1.94
N LYS A 452 2.39 8.68 -2.49
CA LYS A 452 3.63 9.33 -2.00
C LYS A 452 3.48 9.77 -0.54
N ALA A 453 2.39 10.46 -0.21
CA ALA A 453 2.16 10.94 1.15
C ALA A 453 2.06 9.79 2.17
N LYS A 454 1.43 8.68 1.77
CA LYS A 454 1.39 7.45 2.57
C LYS A 454 2.79 6.87 2.81
N ALA A 455 3.62 6.79 1.77
CA ALA A 455 4.99 6.29 1.88
C ALA A 455 5.87 7.16 2.79
N GLU A 456 5.74 8.49 2.72
CA GLU A 456 6.44 9.42 3.62
C GLU A 456 6.04 9.23 5.08
N ALA A 457 4.73 9.14 5.34
CA ALA A 457 4.24 8.87 6.67
C ALA A 457 4.71 7.49 7.18
N ASN A 458 4.68 6.45 6.32
CA ASN A 458 5.22 5.12 6.62
C ASN A 458 6.72 5.14 6.93
N THR A 459 7.51 6.01 6.28
CA THR A 459 8.95 6.13 6.57
C THR A 459 9.18 6.49 8.03
N LEU A 460 8.42 7.46 8.57
CA LEU A 460 8.51 7.82 9.99
C LEU A 460 7.91 6.75 10.91
N LEU A 461 6.84 6.07 10.50
CA LEU A 461 6.24 4.97 11.28
C LEU A 461 7.19 3.78 11.39
N SER A 462 7.92 3.48 10.33
CA SER A 462 8.83 2.33 10.26
C SER A 462 10.00 2.47 11.22
N VAL A 463 10.49 3.69 11.45
CA VAL A 463 11.58 3.95 12.40
C VAL A 463 11.10 4.20 13.84
N LEU A 464 9.78 4.25 14.07
CA LEU A 464 9.22 4.51 15.39
C LEU A 464 9.54 3.37 16.36
N GLY A 465 10.36 3.67 17.38
CA GLY A 465 10.78 2.69 18.36
C GLY A 465 11.92 1.77 17.89
N VAL A 466 12.55 2.09 16.76
CA VAL A 466 13.74 1.40 16.24
C VAL A 466 14.98 2.18 16.65
N ASP A 467 15.97 1.50 17.23
CA ASP A 467 17.26 2.10 17.56
C ASP A 467 18.04 2.47 16.29
N GLU A 468 18.84 3.55 16.35
CA GLU A 468 19.61 4.06 15.20
C GLU A 468 20.52 2.98 14.57
N GLU A 469 21.12 2.13 15.40
CA GLU A 469 21.98 1.01 14.97
C GLU A 469 21.23 -0.06 14.16
N ARG A 470 19.89 -0.08 14.23
CA ARG A 470 19.02 -1.07 13.58
C ARG A 470 18.31 -0.53 12.34
N VAL A 471 18.53 0.74 11.99
CA VAL A 471 17.92 1.35 10.80
C VAL A 471 18.37 0.64 9.51
N GLU A 472 19.61 0.18 9.45
CA GLU A 472 20.13 -0.58 8.30
C GLU A 472 19.44 -1.95 8.14
N ASP A 473 19.15 -2.65 9.24
CA ASP A 473 18.41 -3.92 9.23
C ASP A 473 16.98 -3.71 8.74
N LEU A 474 16.31 -2.67 9.25
CA LEU A 474 14.97 -2.27 8.81
C LEU A 474 14.97 -1.93 7.31
N LEU A 475 15.94 -1.14 6.86
CA LEU A 475 16.09 -0.78 5.45
C LEU A 475 16.27 -2.02 4.57
N GLN A 476 17.10 -2.98 4.99
CA GLN A 476 17.26 -4.22 4.25
C GLN A 476 15.95 -5.02 4.19
N ALA A 477 15.20 -5.10 5.30
CA ALA A 477 13.91 -5.78 5.32
C ALA A 477 12.89 -5.11 4.37
N LYS A 478 12.89 -3.77 4.26
CA LYS A 478 12.06 -3.02 3.32
C LYS A 478 12.44 -3.25 1.87
N LEU A 479 13.74 -3.25 1.57
CA LEU A 479 14.26 -3.56 0.24
C LEU A 479 13.89 -4.99 -0.17
N ASP A 480 14.00 -5.96 0.74
CA ASP A 480 13.62 -7.34 0.50
C ASP A 480 12.11 -7.49 0.24
N ALA A 481 11.26 -6.83 1.03
CA ALA A 481 9.81 -6.83 0.83
C ALA A 481 9.42 -6.18 -0.50
N THR A 482 10.09 -5.10 -0.88
CA THR A 482 9.90 -4.42 -2.17
C THR A 482 10.32 -5.32 -3.32
N LYS A 483 11.49 -5.96 -3.23
CA LYS A 483 12.01 -6.89 -4.24
C LYS A 483 11.03 -8.02 -4.51
N GLU A 484 10.47 -8.59 -3.44
CA GLU A 484 9.48 -9.64 -3.52
C GLU A 484 8.18 -9.17 -4.17
N ASN A 485 7.66 -7.99 -3.80
CA ASN A 485 6.47 -7.44 -4.43
C ASN A 485 6.68 -7.24 -5.94
N ILE A 486 7.83 -6.70 -6.36
CA ILE A 486 8.17 -6.53 -7.78
C ILE A 486 8.21 -7.89 -8.50
N ILE A 487 8.80 -8.93 -7.89
CA ILE A 487 8.82 -10.28 -8.45
C ILE A 487 7.40 -10.83 -8.61
N GLU A 488 6.56 -10.74 -7.58
CA GLU A 488 5.17 -11.19 -7.61
C GLU A 488 4.36 -10.49 -8.71
N GLN A 489 4.51 -9.18 -8.84
CA GLN A 489 3.82 -8.40 -9.87
C GLN A 489 4.29 -8.76 -11.28
N THR A 490 5.60 -8.96 -11.45
CA THR A 490 6.19 -9.38 -12.72
C THR A 490 5.68 -10.77 -13.12
N GLU A 491 5.55 -11.71 -12.17
CA GLU A 491 4.94 -13.03 -12.41
C GLU A 491 3.46 -12.94 -12.81
N LYS A 492 2.72 -11.92 -12.32
CA LYS A 492 1.34 -11.60 -12.73
C LYS A 492 1.25 -10.90 -14.10
N GLY A 493 2.38 -10.72 -14.79
CA GLY A 493 2.50 -10.11 -16.11
C GLY A 493 2.69 -8.59 -16.11
N PHE A 494 2.82 -7.96 -14.94
CA PHE A 494 2.94 -6.51 -14.80
C PHE A 494 4.28 -6.13 -14.17
N PHE A 495 5.13 -5.43 -14.91
CA PHE A 495 6.36 -4.88 -14.35
C PHE A 495 6.12 -3.46 -13.82
N PRO A 496 6.22 -3.21 -12.50
CA PRO A 496 5.95 -1.89 -11.92
C PRO A 496 7.11 -0.93 -12.20
N ILE A 497 7.02 -0.18 -13.31
CA ILE A 497 8.13 0.67 -13.78
C ILE A 497 8.57 1.70 -12.72
N VAL A 498 7.63 2.34 -12.03
CA VAL A 498 7.92 3.36 -11.01
C VAL A 498 8.44 2.71 -9.73
N GLY A 499 7.82 1.60 -9.32
CA GLY A 499 8.24 0.83 -8.16
C GLY A 499 9.67 0.33 -8.29
N TYR A 500 10.01 -0.27 -9.44
CA TYR A 500 11.37 -0.74 -9.71
C TYR A 500 12.38 0.41 -9.82
N SER A 501 12.02 1.52 -10.47
CA SER A 501 12.87 2.73 -10.52
C SER A 501 13.26 3.22 -9.13
N TYR A 502 12.30 3.35 -8.20
CA TYR A 502 12.61 3.76 -6.83
C TYR A 502 13.36 2.68 -6.04
N TYR A 503 13.10 1.40 -6.28
CA TYR A 503 13.86 0.30 -5.67
C TYR A 503 15.34 0.34 -6.09
N GLU A 504 15.62 0.55 -7.39
CA GLU A 504 16.98 0.69 -7.92
C GLU A 504 17.69 1.88 -7.26
N TYR A 505 17.00 3.03 -7.15
CA TYR A 505 17.57 4.23 -6.53
C TYR A 505 17.81 4.07 -5.04
N ALA A 506 16.87 3.46 -4.31
CA ALA A 506 17.01 3.18 -2.89
C ALA A 506 18.27 2.33 -2.64
N ASN A 507 18.50 1.28 -3.44
CA ASN A 507 19.72 0.47 -3.36
C ASN A 507 20.99 1.31 -3.61
N SER A 508 20.96 2.25 -4.55
CA SER A 508 22.11 3.13 -4.82
C SER A 508 22.45 4.08 -3.65
N LEU A 509 21.48 4.39 -2.79
CA LEU A 509 21.64 5.30 -1.67
C LEU A 509 22.00 4.60 -0.36
N LYS A 510 21.75 3.29 -0.24
CA LYS A 510 21.80 2.51 1.01
C LYS A 510 23.03 2.82 1.88
N GLU A 511 24.22 2.84 1.28
CA GLU A 511 25.49 3.03 2.00
C GLU A 511 25.84 4.50 2.27
N SER A 512 25.26 5.42 1.51
CA SER A 512 25.61 6.86 1.55
C SER A 512 24.59 7.73 2.27
N ASP A 513 23.31 7.32 2.25
CA ASP A 513 22.17 8.04 2.81
C ASP A 513 21.04 7.03 3.09
N ALA A 514 21.14 6.34 4.23
CA ALA A 514 20.21 5.30 4.63
C ALA A 514 18.78 5.82 4.83
N TYR A 515 18.61 7.08 5.26
CA TYR A 515 17.29 7.67 5.48
C TYR A 515 16.58 7.99 4.16
N SER A 516 17.28 8.57 3.19
CA SER A 516 16.73 8.73 1.84
C SER A 516 16.48 7.38 1.18
N SER A 517 17.40 6.41 1.36
CA SER A 517 17.21 5.04 0.89
C SER A 517 15.94 4.42 1.46
N LEU A 518 15.65 4.62 2.76
CA LEU A 518 14.42 4.15 3.40
C LEU A 518 13.18 4.80 2.80
N LEU A 519 13.18 6.12 2.61
CA LEU A 519 12.07 6.82 1.95
C LEU A 519 11.81 6.29 0.54
N TYR A 520 12.85 6.14 -0.28
CA TYR A 520 12.71 5.58 -1.63
C TYR A 520 12.29 4.11 -1.62
N SER A 521 12.66 3.33 -0.60
CA SER A 521 12.16 1.97 -0.44
C SER A 521 10.65 1.94 -0.13
N GLU A 522 10.14 2.90 0.64
CA GLU A 522 8.70 3.03 0.90
C GLU A 522 7.95 3.49 -0.35
N TYR A 523 8.49 4.45 -1.12
CA TYR A 523 7.91 4.81 -2.42
C TYR A 523 7.89 3.61 -3.37
N ALA A 524 8.98 2.85 -3.42
CA ALA A 524 9.09 1.68 -4.27
C ALA A 524 8.05 0.62 -3.89
N LEU A 525 7.93 0.32 -2.60
CA LEU A 525 6.98 -0.65 -2.08
C LEU A 525 5.53 -0.26 -2.37
N GLU A 526 5.17 1.01 -2.11
CA GLU A 526 3.82 1.52 -2.33
C GLU A 526 3.45 1.53 -3.82
N LEU A 527 4.35 1.99 -4.68
CA LEU A 527 4.09 2.15 -6.11
C LEU A 527 4.30 0.87 -6.92
N SER A 528 4.84 -0.20 -6.31
CA SER A 528 4.92 -1.52 -6.93
C SER A 528 3.58 -2.26 -6.90
N ASN A 529 2.69 -1.96 -5.94
CA ASN A 529 1.48 -2.72 -5.69
C ASN A 529 0.18 -1.95 -6.03
N ILE A 530 0.23 -1.02 -6.99
CA ILE A 530 -0.92 -0.19 -7.38
C ILE A 530 -2.04 -1.02 -8.06
N ASP A 531 -1.71 -2.19 -8.62
CA ASP A 531 -2.69 -3.01 -9.34
C ASP A 531 -3.85 -3.51 -8.46
N ILE A 532 -3.66 -3.62 -7.14
CA ILE A 532 -4.70 -4.07 -6.20
C ILE A 532 -5.91 -3.13 -6.12
N TYR A 533 -5.76 -1.90 -6.63
CA TYR A 533 -6.82 -0.88 -6.67
C TYR A 533 -7.61 -0.92 -7.98
N PHE A 534 -7.26 -1.81 -8.91
CA PHE A 534 -7.90 -1.90 -10.20
C PHE A 534 -8.43 -3.32 -10.39
N ASP A 535 -9.75 -3.44 -10.53
CA ASP A 535 -10.37 -4.73 -10.77
C ASP A 535 -9.86 -5.31 -12.10
N ARG A 536 -9.16 -6.45 -12.01
CA ARG A 536 -8.96 -7.32 -13.18
C ARG A 536 -10.31 -7.95 -13.46
N HIS A 537 -11.12 -7.35 -14.33
CA HIS A 537 -12.30 -8.02 -14.86
C HIS A 537 -11.86 -9.24 -15.69
N GLU A 538 -11.59 -10.37 -15.03
CA GLU A 538 -11.79 -11.65 -15.68
C GLU A 538 -13.25 -11.69 -16.11
N SER A 539 -13.48 -11.82 -17.42
CA SER A 539 -14.77 -11.88 -18.08
C SER A 539 -15.76 -12.87 -17.47
N SER A 540 -16.32 -12.51 -16.32
CA SER A 540 -17.48 -13.14 -15.71
C SER A 540 -18.66 -12.21 -15.92
N LEU A 541 -19.82 -12.77 -16.26
CA LEU A 541 -21.03 -12.01 -16.58
C LEU A 541 -21.27 -10.88 -15.55
N PRO A 542 -21.57 -9.65 -15.98
CA PRO A 542 -21.83 -8.52 -15.09
C PRO A 542 -22.82 -8.87 -13.99
N ASP A 543 -22.56 -8.45 -12.77
CA ASP A 543 -23.43 -8.74 -11.62
C ASP A 543 -24.84 -8.13 -11.76
N GLU A 544 -24.99 -7.09 -12.57
CA GLU A 544 -26.28 -6.53 -13.00
C GLU A 544 -27.14 -7.54 -13.78
N ILE A 545 -26.53 -8.52 -14.44
CA ILE A 545 -27.23 -9.60 -15.16
C ILE A 545 -27.51 -10.77 -14.20
N LYS A 546 -26.62 -11.07 -13.25
CA LYS A 546 -26.80 -12.16 -12.27
C LYS A 546 -27.90 -11.87 -11.25
N LYS A 547 -27.96 -10.64 -10.71
CA LYS A 547 -28.92 -10.21 -9.66
C LYS A 547 -30.40 -10.41 -10.06
N PRO A 548 -30.85 -10.13 -11.30
CA PRO A 548 -32.23 -10.42 -11.70
C PRO A 548 -32.45 -11.85 -12.23
N LEU A 549 -31.42 -12.55 -12.73
CA LEU A 549 -31.57 -13.91 -13.26
C LEU A 549 -31.91 -14.93 -12.17
N ILE A 550 -31.28 -14.80 -11.00
CA ILE A 550 -31.44 -15.74 -9.89
C ILE A 550 -32.89 -15.72 -9.34
N PRO A 551 -33.49 -14.56 -9.00
CA PRO A 551 -34.90 -14.48 -8.61
C PRO A 551 -35.86 -14.97 -9.70
N LEU A 552 -35.58 -14.68 -10.99
CA LEU A 552 -36.41 -15.11 -12.11
C LEU A 552 -36.40 -16.63 -12.27
N LEU A 553 -35.23 -17.27 -12.11
CA LEU A 553 -35.08 -18.72 -12.08
C LEU A 553 -35.83 -19.35 -10.89
N PHE A 554 -35.77 -18.74 -9.71
CA PHE A 554 -36.55 -19.19 -8.54
C PHE A 554 -38.06 -19.06 -8.77
N LEU A 555 -38.52 -17.98 -9.39
CA LEU A 555 -39.93 -17.74 -9.68
C LEU A 555 -40.48 -18.72 -10.74
N LEU A 556 -39.69 -19.00 -11.78
CA LEU A 556 -40.01 -20.02 -12.79
C LEU A 556 -40.04 -21.43 -12.19
N ALA A 557 -39.07 -21.77 -11.32
CA ALA A 557 -39.06 -23.04 -10.60
C ALA A 557 -40.26 -23.19 -9.65
N GLY A 558 -40.65 -22.11 -8.96
CA GLY A 558 -41.84 -22.05 -8.12
C GLY A 558 -43.15 -22.26 -8.89
N LEU A 559 -43.27 -21.66 -10.08
CA LEU A 559 -44.43 -21.85 -10.97
C LEU A 559 -44.52 -23.29 -11.49
N LEU A 560 -43.40 -23.88 -11.92
CA LEU A 560 -43.34 -25.26 -12.43
C LEU A 560 -43.68 -26.29 -11.33
N THR A 561 -43.18 -26.08 -10.11
CA THR A 561 -43.50 -26.92 -8.95
C THR A 561 -44.97 -26.80 -8.55
N GLY A 562 -45.51 -25.58 -8.48
CA GLY A 562 -46.94 -25.34 -8.23
C GLY A 562 -47.84 -26.03 -9.26
N PHE A 563 -47.50 -25.92 -10.55
CA PHE A 563 -48.22 -26.57 -11.63
C PHE A 563 -48.18 -28.11 -11.53
N ALA A 564 -47.02 -28.69 -11.21
CA ALA A 564 -46.87 -30.13 -11.01
C ALA A 564 -47.69 -30.65 -9.82
N ILE A 565 -47.76 -29.90 -8.72
CA ILE A 565 -48.57 -30.22 -7.54
C ILE A 565 -50.07 -30.17 -7.90
N ALA A 566 -50.51 -29.12 -8.59
CA ALA A 566 -51.90 -28.97 -9.04
C ALA A 566 -52.33 -30.12 -9.97
N MET A 567 -51.47 -30.51 -10.92
CA MET A 567 -51.67 -31.65 -11.81
C MET A 567 -51.74 -33.00 -11.07
N SER A 568 -50.92 -33.18 -10.04
CA SER A 568 -50.94 -34.38 -9.19
C SER A 568 -52.24 -34.48 -8.38
N LEU A 569 -52.66 -33.37 -7.77
CA LEU A 569 -53.91 -33.28 -6.99
C LEU A 569 -55.14 -33.49 -7.88
N SER A 570 -55.19 -32.87 -9.05
CA SER A 570 -56.30 -33.02 -10.01
C SER A 570 -56.42 -34.46 -10.52
N ARG A 571 -55.30 -35.13 -10.83
CA ARG A 571 -55.27 -36.57 -11.18
C ARG A 571 -55.76 -37.46 -10.04
N ARG A 572 -55.43 -37.14 -8.78
CA ARG A 572 -55.88 -37.88 -7.59
C ARG A 572 -57.38 -37.73 -7.36
N ILE A 573 -57.91 -36.52 -7.52
CA ILE A 573 -59.35 -36.22 -7.41
C ILE A 573 -60.11 -36.90 -8.55
N TYR A 574 -59.59 -36.86 -9.78
CA TYR A 574 -60.19 -37.54 -10.93
C TYR A 574 -60.22 -39.07 -10.76
N ARG A 575 -59.14 -39.70 -10.26
CA ARG A 575 -59.11 -41.13 -9.93
C ARG A 575 -60.14 -41.49 -8.85
N LYS A 576 -60.26 -40.70 -7.78
CA LYS A 576 -61.28 -40.91 -6.73
C LYS A 576 -62.70 -40.83 -7.29
N ARG A 577 -63.01 -39.83 -8.14
CA ARG A 577 -64.33 -39.70 -8.80
C ARG A 577 -64.64 -40.88 -9.73
N ARG A 578 -63.66 -41.39 -10.50
CA ARG A 578 -63.83 -42.55 -11.39
C ARG A 578 -64.12 -43.85 -10.62
N ILE A 579 -63.53 -44.04 -9.44
CA ILE A 579 -63.78 -45.20 -8.57
C ILE A 579 -65.19 -45.14 -7.96
N ILE A 580 -65.66 -43.96 -7.58
CA ILE A 580 -67.02 -43.76 -7.04
C ILE A 580 -68.08 -44.01 -8.13
N ILE A 581 -67.85 -43.56 -9.37
CA ILE A 581 -68.77 -43.79 -10.50
C ILE A 581 -68.83 -45.27 -10.91
N ARG A 582 -67.71 -46.02 -10.83
CA ARG A 582 -67.70 -47.47 -11.09
C ARG A 582 -68.37 -48.30 -10.00
N ARG A 583 -68.43 -47.83 -8.74
CA ARG A 583 -69.18 -48.49 -7.66
C ARG A 583 -70.69 -48.24 -7.71
N LYS A 584 -71.15 -47.18 -8.39
CA LYS A 584 -72.58 -46.90 -8.63
C LYS A 584 -73.19 -47.62 -9.84
N LYS A 585 -72.37 -48.32 -10.64
CA LYS A 585 -72.78 -49.03 -11.87
C LYS A 585 -72.65 -50.56 -11.78
N ARG A 586 -72.48 -51.11 -10.57
CA ARG A 586 -72.46 -52.55 -10.30
C ARG A 586 -73.63 -52.92 -9.40
#